data_AF-A0A3P1WPR2-F1
#
_entry.id   AF-A0A3P1WPR2-F1
#
_cell.length_a   1.000
_cell.length_b   1.000
_cell.length_c   1.000
_cell.angle_alpha   90.00
_cell.angle_beta   90.00
_cell.angle_gamma   90.00
#
_symmetry.space_group_name_H-M   'P 1'
#
loop_
_entity.id
_entity.type
_entity.pdbx_description
1 polymer ?
#
loop_
_entity_poly.entity_id
_entity_poly.type
_entity_poly.pdbx_seq_one_letter_code
_entity_poly.pdbx_strand_id
1 'polypeptide(L)'
;MNLEFDRDAVGINAKKDWHDADTLGSISGAIGTVTCAGTATPVGEYLADGATSLQTVVEQALVALGMVVAECSDAAAILGSGQESAISDMDATEQAGSSAFDRISASLGGDPRWDQPI
;
A
#
# COMPACT_ATOMS: atom_id res chain seq x y z
N MET A 1 7.74 -16.30 -28.81
CA MET A 1 7.93 -14.93 -28.26
C MET A 1 6.97 -14.84 -27.10
N ASN A 2 7.46 -14.71 -25.86
CA ASN A 2 6.60 -14.57 -24.68
C ASN A 2 6.37 -13.06 -24.48
N LEU A 3 5.12 -12.61 -24.55
CA LEU A 3 4.76 -11.25 -24.17
C LEU A 3 4.39 -11.32 -22.69
N GLU A 4 5.22 -10.73 -21.84
CA GLU A 4 5.10 -10.84 -20.39
C GLU A 4 5.37 -9.47 -19.74
N PHE A 5 4.56 -9.14 -18.76
CA PHE A 5 4.52 -7.82 -18.14
C PHE A 5 5.74 -7.66 -17.25
N ASP A 6 6.63 -6.74 -17.60
CA ASP A 6 7.80 -6.42 -16.80
C ASP A 6 7.39 -5.52 -15.60
N ARG A 7 7.03 -6.21 -14.51
CA ARG A 7 6.62 -5.62 -13.23
C ARG A 7 7.72 -4.76 -12.59
N ASP A 8 8.98 -5.09 -12.82
CA ASP A 8 10.13 -4.36 -12.28
C ASP A 8 10.38 -3.06 -13.06
N ALA A 9 10.16 -3.07 -14.38
CA ALA A 9 10.32 -1.89 -15.24
C ALA A 9 9.28 -0.79 -14.97
N VAL A 10 8.08 -1.14 -14.47
CA VAL A 10 7.04 -0.17 -14.11
C VAL A 10 7.04 0.24 -12.63
N GLY A 11 7.98 -0.31 -11.83
CA GLY A 11 8.14 0.06 -10.42
C GLY A 11 7.02 -0.43 -9.50
N ILE A 12 6.21 -1.40 -9.92
CA ILE A 12 5.12 -1.92 -9.10
C ILE A 12 5.67 -3.01 -8.17
N ASN A 13 6.19 -2.58 -7.02
CA ASN A 13 6.74 -3.47 -6.00
C ASN A 13 5.72 -3.69 -4.87
N ALA A 14 4.62 -4.37 -5.19
CA ALA A 14 3.46 -4.57 -4.32
C ALA A 14 3.77 -5.18 -2.93
N LYS A 15 4.96 -5.79 -2.75
CA LYS A 15 5.36 -6.39 -1.48
C LYS A 15 5.89 -5.41 -0.43
N LYS A 16 6.39 -4.23 -0.84
CA LYS A 16 7.06 -3.32 0.10
C LYS A 16 6.07 -2.44 0.87
N ASP A 17 5.04 -1.96 0.19
CA ASP A 17 4.11 -0.96 0.73
C ASP A 17 3.19 -1.53 1.83
N TRP A 18 2.96 -2.84 1.86
CA TRP A 18 2.21 -3.52 2.92
C TRP A 18 2.93 -3.59 4.27
N HIS A 19 4.26 -3.72 4.25
CA HIS A 19 5.03 -3.68 5.49
C HIS A 19 5.00 -2.30 6.12
N ASP A 20 4.93 -1.25 5.30
CA ASP A 20 4.87 0.12 5.77
C ASP A 20 3.52 0.39 6.46
N ALA A 21 2.40 -0.12 5.91
CA ALA A 21 1.09 -0.04 6.56
C ALA A 21 1.07 -0.71 7.94
N ASP A 22 1.49 -1.98 8.05
CA ASP A 22 1.47 -2.71 9.32
C ASP A 22 2.41 -2.09 10.37
N THR A 23 3.58 -1.60 9.93
CA THR A 23 4.53 -0.89 10.79
C THR A 23 3.95 0.41 11.32
N LEU A 24 3.31 1.21 10.45
CA LEU A 24 2.67 2.48 10.85
C LEU A 24 1.47 2.21 11.78
N GLY A 25 0.65 1.21 11.50
CA GLY A 25 -0.44 0.79 12.38
C GLY A 25 0.06 0.40 13.78
N SER A 26 1.15 -0.36 13.84
CA SER A 26 1.82 -0.73 15.10
C SER A 26 2.36 0.49 15.86
N ILE A 27 2.96 1.47 15.17
CA ILE A 27 3.44 2.72 15.77
C ILE A 27 2.27 3.54 16.33
N SER A 28 1.17 3.67 15.58
CA SER A 28 -0.03 4.36 16.05
C SER A 28 -0.59 3.71 17.33
N GLY A 29 -0.68 2.38 17.35
CA GLY A 29 -1.08 1.64 18.55
C GLY A 29 -0.14 1.88 19.74
N ALA A 30 1.18 1.93 19.51
CA ALA A 30 2.16 2.21 20.55
C ALA A 30 2.06 3.63 21.10
N ILE A 31 1.77 4.64 20.27
CA ILE A 31 1.55 6.04 20.70
C ILE A 31 0.40 6.11 21.71
N GLY A 32 -0.67 5.33 21.50
CA GLY A 32 -1.80 5.25 22.43
C GLY A 32 -1.46 4.72 23.84
N THR A 33 -0.27 4.14 24.02
CA THR A 33 0.21 3.64 25.33
C THR A 33 1.10 4.65 26.07
N VAL A 34 1.51 5.74 25.41
CA VAL A 34 2.40 6.75 25.99
C VAL A 34 1.63 7.59 27.01
N THR A 35 2.12 7.63 28.25
CA THR A 35 1.56 8.47 29.30
C THR A 35 2.28 9.81 29.39
N CYS A 36 1.50 10.88 29.60
CA CYS A 36 2.04 12.22 29.88
C CYS A 36 2.23 12.49 31.37
N ALA A 37 1.87 11.55 32.24
CA ALA A 37 2.00 11.71 33.68
C ALA A 37 3.47 12.00 34.05
N GLY A 38 3.68 13.10 34.78
CA GLY A 38 5.02 13.50 35.24
C GLY A 38 5.87 14.26 34.21
N THR A 39 5.40 14.47 32.98
CA THR A 39 6.11 15.28 31.96
C THR A 39 6.30 16.74 32.40
N ALA A 40 5.43 17.25 33.27
CA ALA A 40 5.58 18.54 33.92
C ALA A 40 5.24 18.42 35.40
N THR A 41 6.27 18.33 36.25
CA THR A 41 6.08 18.34 37.71
C THR A 41 6.22 19.78 38.21
N PRO A 42 5.19 20.36 38.86
CA PRO A 42 5.26 21.75 39.30
C PRO A 42 6.25 21.93 40.46
N VAL A 43 7.06 22.98 40.39
CA VAL A 43 7.94 23.40 41.48
C VAL A 43 7.21 24.45 42.33
N GLY A 44 6.31 23.97 43.18
CA GLY A 44 5.44 24.79 44.03
C GLY A 44 4.08 25.14 43.41
N GLU A 45 3.16 25.63 44.23
CA GLU A 45 1.76 25.87 43.83
C GLU A 45 1.60 26.90 42.71
N TYR A 46 2.46 27.91 42.65
CA TYR A 46 2.37 28.99 41.64
C TYR A 46 2.53 28.47 40.19
N LEU A 47 3.19 27.33 39.99
CA LEU A 47 3.42 26.74 38.68
C LEU A 47 2.49 25.55 38.37
N ALA A 48 1.59 25.20 39.29
CA ALA A 48 0.71 24.03 39.15
C ALA A 48 -0.22 24.12 37.93
N ASP A 49 -0.79 25.31 37.68
CA ASP A 49 -1.69 25.53 36.54
C ASP A 49 -0.95 25.40 35.20
N GLY A 50 0.24 25.99 35.10
CA GLY A 50 1.09 25.91 33.91
C GLY A 50 1.57 24.48 33.64
N ALA A 51 1.95 23.74 34.68
CA ALA A 51 2.32 22.34 34.56
C ALA A 51 1.15 21.46 34.09
N THR A 52 -0.05 21.69 34.62
CA THR A 52 -1.27 21.00 34.21
C THR A 52 -1.60 21.30 32.74
N SER A 53 -1.58 22.59 32.36
CA SER A 53 -1.85 23.01 30.99
C SER A 53 -0.85 22.40 30.00
N LEU A 54 0.43 22.33 30.36
CA LEU A 54 1.45 21.70 29.53
C LEU A 54 1.18 20.20 29.35
N GLN A 55 0.86 19.47 30.43
CA GLN A 55 0.51 18.05 30.33
C GLN A 55 -0.68 17.83 29.38
N THR A 56 -1.75 18.63 29.51
CA THR A 56 -2.92 18.54 28.63
C THR A 56 -2.56 18.77 27.16
N VAL A 57 -1.72 19.76 26.85
CA VAL A 57 -1.31 20.05 25.47
C VAL A 57 -0.45 18.91 24.91
N VAL A 58 0.44 18.31 25.71
CA VAL A 58 1.24 17.16 25.30
C VAL A 58 0.36 15.94 25.03
N GLU A 59 -0.65 15.68 25.87
CA GLU A 59 -1.63 14.61 25.62
C GLU A 59 -2.37 14.80 24.30
N GLN A 60 -2.85 16.02 24.04
CA GLN A 60 -3.52 16.35 22.78
C GLN A 60 -2.59 16.19 21.57
N ALA A 61 -1.31 16.56 21.70
CA ALA A 61 -0.33 16.39 20.64
C ALA A 61 -0.05 14.91 20.33
N LEU A 62 0.04 14.04 21.34
CA LEU A 62 0.21 12.60 21.15
C LEU A 62 -1.01 11.97 20.48
N VAL A 63 -2.23 12.38 20.86
CA VAL A 63 -3.46 11.94 20.20
C VAL A 63 -3.46 12.34 18.73
N ALA A 64 -3.11 13.60 18.43
CA ALA A 64 -3.01 14.08 17.05
C ALA A 64 -1.97 13.30 16.24
N LEU A 65 -0.80 13.03 16.83
CA LEU A 65 0.25 12.25 16.19
C LEU A 65 -0.22 10.81 15.90
N GLY A 66 -0.90 10.17 16.85
CA GLY A 66 -1.46 8.84 16.67
C GLY A 66 -2.44 8.76 15.50
N MET A 67 -3.31 9.77 15.36
CA MET A 67 -4.23 9.89 14.22
C MET A 67 -3.49 10.06 12.89
N VAL A 68 -2.50 10.97 12.82
CA VAL A 68 -1.72 11.17 11.59
C VAL A 68 -1.02 9.88 11.15
N VAL A 69 -0.42 9.15 12.09
CA VAL A 69 0.26 7.88 11.79
C VAL A 69 -0.74 6.82 11.32
N ALA A 70 -1.94 6.77 11.90
CA ALA A 70 -3.00 5.86 11.45
C ALA A 70 -3.45 6.17 10.02
N GLU A 71 -3.65 7.45 9.68
CA GLU A 71 -4.01 7.87 8.32
C GLU A 71 -2.90 7.53 7.31
N CYS A 72 -1.62 7.64 7.70
CA CYS A 72 -0.51 7.19 6.86
C CYS A 72 -0.52 5.66 6.65
N SER A 73 -0.88 4.89 7.68
CA SER A 73 -1.06 3.43 7.56
C SER A 73 -2.17 3.10 6.56
N ASP A 74 -3.33 3.75 6.68
CA ASP A 74 -4.46 3.54 5.78
C ASP A 74 -4.12 3.94 4.34
N ALA A 75 -3.41 5.07 4.15
CA ALA A 75 -2.93 5.49 2.84
C ALA A 75 -1.95 4.47 2.22
N ALA A 76 -1.02 3.93 3.01
CA ALA A 76 -0.10 2.90 2.55
C ALA A 76 -0.84 1.60 2.17
N ALA A 77 -1.85 1.20 2.95
CA ALA A 77 -2.69 0.05 2.66
C ALA A 77 -3.50 0.24 1.36
N ILE A 78 -4.11 1.41 1.17
CA ILE A 78 -4.88 1.76 -0.03
C ILE A 78 -3.96 1.74 -1.26
N LEU A 79 -2.79 2.38 -1.18
CA LEU A 79 -1.83 2.39 -2.29
C LEU A 79 -1.35 0.98 -2.66
N GLY A 80 -1.03 0.15 -1.66
CA GLY A 80 -0.67 -1.25 -1.88
C GLY A 80 -1.79 -2.04 -2.57
N SER A 81 -3.03 -1.91 -2.11
CA SER A 81 -4.18 -2.61 -2.73
C SER A 81 -4.48 -2.15 -4.17
N GLY A 82 -4.26 -0.87 -4.47
CA GLY A 82 -4.42 -0.33 -5.82
C GLY A 82 -3.37 -0.88 -6.79
N GLN A 83 -2.13 -1.05 -6.32
CA GLN A 83 -1.06 -1.70 -7.08
C GLN A 83 -1.38 -3.18 -7.36
N GLU A 84 -1.88 -3.92 -6.38
CA GLU A 84 -2.29 -5.32 -6.60
C GLU A 84 -3.37 -5.46 -7.66
N SER A 85 -4.37 -4.58 -7.60
CA SER A 85 -5.48 -4.60 -8.56
C SER A 85 -4.98 -4.31 -9.98
N ALA A 86 -4.08 -3.32 -10.12
CA ALA A 86 -3.46 -3.00 -11.40
C ALA A 86 -2.60 -4.17 -11.95
N ILE A 87 -1.85 -4.87 -11.10
CA ILE A 87 -1.10 -6.08 -11.52
C ILE A 87 -2.06 -7.14 -12.05
N SER A 88 -3.12 -7.43 -11.30
CA SER A 88 -4.12 -8.44 -11.69
C SER A 88 -4.75 -8.11 -13.05
N ASP A 89 -5.09 -6.84 -13.29
CA ASP A 89 -5.68 -6.40 -14.55
C ASP A 89 -4.69 -6.52 -15.73
N MET A 90 -3.41 -6.23 -15.50
CA MET A 90 -2.36 -6.35 -16.51
C MET A 90 -2.05 -7.81 -16.83
N ASP A 91 -1.92 -8.68 -15.83
CA ASP A 91 -1.76 -10.12 -16.01
C ASP A 91 -2.93 -10.73 -16.81
N ALA A 92 -4.17 -10.34 -16.49
CA ALA A 92 -5.36 -10.81 -17.20
C ALA A 92 -5.38 -10.34 -18.66
N THR A 93 -4.98 -9.09 -18.91
CA THR A 93 -4.89 -8.52 -20.25
C THR A 93 -3.86 -9.26 -21.10
N GLU A 94 -2.69 -9.56 -20.55
CA GLU A 94 -1.65 -10.31 -21.25
C GLU A 94 -2.02 -11.76 -21.51
N GLN A 95 -2.65 -12.43 -20.55
CA GLN A 95 -3.13 -13.79 -20.76
C GLN A 95 -4.16 -13.86 -21.89
N ALA A 96 -5.08 -12.89 -21.95
CA ALA A 96 -6.04 -12.78 -23.04
C ALA A 96 -5.36 -12.51 -24.38
N GLY A 97 -4.37 -11.61 -24.41
CA GLY A 97 -3.58 -11.28 -25.61
C GLY A 97 -2.78 -12.47 -26.15
N SER A 98 -2.04 -13.16 -25.28
CA SER A 98 -1.27 -14.36 -25.63
C SER A 98 -2.18 -15.48 -26.14
N SER A 99 -3.31 -15.72 -25.48
CA SER A 99 -4.29 -16.73 -25.91
C SER A 99 -4.88 -16.41 -27.30
N ALA A 100 -5.16 -15.12 -27.56
CA ALA A 100 -5.66 -14.68 -28.87
C ALA A 100 -4.59 -14.84 -29.96
N PHE A 101 -3.33 -14.49 -29.65
CA PHE A 101 -2.20 -14.67 -30.55
C PHE A 101 -1.96 -16.14 -30.89
N ASP A 102 -1.94 -17.03 -29.89
CA ASP A 102 -1.76 -18.47 -30.08
C ASP A 102 -2.87 -19.06 -30.95
N ARG A 103 -4.12 -18.63 -30.74
CA ARG A 103 -5.25 -19.05 -31.55
C ARG A 103 -5.12 -18.60 -33.01
N ILE A 104 -4.68 -17.37 -33.25
CA ILE A 104 -4.43 -16.85 -34.61
C ILE A 104 -3.26 -17.60 -35.25
N SER A 105 -2.16 -17.81 -34.52
CA SER A 105 -1.00 -18.57 -34.98
C SER A 105 -1.39 -20.00 -35.36
N ALA A 106 -2.19 -20.69 -34.54
CA ALA A 106 -2.71 -22.02 -34.85
C ALA A 106 -3.61 -22.03 -36.10
N SER A 107 -4.40 -20.97 -36.31
CA SER A 107 -5.25 -20.85 -37.50
C SER A 107 -4.46 -20.55 -38.79
N LEU A 108 -3.34 -19.83 -38.69
CA LEU A 108 -2.47 -19.49 -39.82
C LEU A 108 -1.40 -20.56 -40.10
N GLY A 109 -1.04 -21.37 -39.11
CA GLY A 109 -0.12 -22.50 -39.24
C GLY A 109 -0.77 -23.79 -39.77
N GLY A 110 -2.08 -23.79 -40.01
CA GLY A 110 -2.79 -24.85 -40.71
C GLY A 110 -2.46 -24.84 -42.20
N ASP A 111 -1.78 -25.89 -42.66
CA ASP A 111 -1.42 -26.18 -44.05
C ASP A 111 -2.52 -25.81 -45.09
N PRO A 112 -2.28 -24.85 -46.01
CA PRO A 112 -3.25 -24.52 -47.06
C PRO A 112 -3.19 -25.59 -48.15
N ARG A 113 -4.04 -26.63 -48.02
CA ARG A 113 -4.25 -27.60 -49.10
C ARG A 113 -4.95 -26.92 -50.29
N TRP A 114 -4.16 -26.52 -51.27
CA TRP A 114 -4.60 -26.00 -52.57
C TRP A 114 -4.75 -27.09 -53.65
N ASP A 115 -5.16 -28.32 -53.30
CA ASP A 115 -5.34 -29.41 -54.27
C ASP A 115 -6.79 -29.93 -54.38
N GLN A 116 -7.70 -29.12 -54.91
CA GLN A 116 -8.93 -29.68 -55.49
C GLN A 116 -9.00 -29.38 -56.99
N PRO A 117 -8.86 -30.40 -57.86
CA PRO A 117 -9.14 -30.23 -59.28
C PRO A 117 -10.66 -30.13 -59.51
N ILE A 118 -11.01 -29.20 -60.39
CA ILE A 118 -12.31 -29.00 -61.05
C ILE A 118 -12.88 -30.26 -61.71
#